data_AF-A0A383CGU4-F1
#
_entry.id   AF-A0A383CGU4-F1
#
_cell.length_a   1.000
_cell.length_b   1.000
_cell.length_c   1.000
_cell.angle_alpha   90.00
_cell.angle_beta   90.00
_cell.angle_gamma   90.00
#
_symmetry.space_group_name_H-M   'P 1'
#
loop_
_entity.id
_entity.type
_entity.pdbx_description
1 polymer ?
#
loop_
_entity_poly.entity_id
_entity_poly.type
_entity_poly.pdbx_seq_one_letter_code
_entity_poly.pdbx_strand_id
1 'polypeptide(L)'
;GRTEAFHRLSRTEYRNVIRDLFDLDVNVEDLLPADDTSYGFDNIAGVLGVSPTSMDRYLAAARKISRLAVASPVPSPTAETFRIASDLGQDRRMEGLPFGTRGGVVVEYNFPEDAEYLIEVLPDGPLRVEAHELEVTIDGERVELLTIGKSPEDSDARGLYTPTIGAQEIRIPVQAGPHKIGVAFLRKTSAEPEGLRKLYLRPFTGEGSGGDSRYQPYVESVTIAGPYESSGSRPANDTP
;
A
#
# COMPACT_ATOMS: atom_id res chain seq x y z
N GLY A 1 57.19 -9.65 19.91
CA GLY A 1 56.50 -8.45 19.38
C GLY A 1 55.49 -8.01 20.43
N ARG A 2 55.43 -6.73 20.76
CA ARG A 2 54.44 -6.22 21.72
C ARG A 2 53.07 -6.31 21.04
N THR A 3 52.14 -7.02 21.67
CA THR A 3 50.72 -7.01 21.31
C THR A 3 50.20 -5.58 21.42
N GLU A 4 49.60 -5.09 20.34
CA GLU A 4 49.01 -3.75 20.30
C GLU A 4 47.94 -3.60 21.38
N ALA A 5 47.95 -2.43 22.04
CA ALA A 5 46.87 -2.03 22.92
C ALA A 5 45.64 -1.67 22.05
N PHE A 6 44.45 -2.10 22.47
CA PHE A 6 43.19 -1.72 21.84
C PHE A 6 43.10 -0.19 21.69
N HIS A 7 42.92 0.30 20.46
CA HIS A 7 42.66 1.71 20.15
C HIS A 7 41.32 1.88 19.44
N ARG A 8 40.70 3.05 19.56
CA ARG A 8 39.52 3.41 18.73
C ARG A 8 39.99 3.65 17.29
N LEU A 9 39.16 3.33 16.30
CA LEU A 9 39.44 3.67 14.89
C LEU A 9 39.66 5.19 14.74
N SER A 10 40.54 5.60 13.84
CA SER A 10 40.63 6.99 13.38
C SER A 10 39.49 7.33 12.43
N ARG A 11 39.25 8.64 12.16
CA ARG A 11 38.29 9.10 11.14
C ARG A 11 38.54 8.47 9.79
N THR A 12 39.80 8.35 9.40
CA THR A 12 40.23 7.77 8.11
C THR A 12 39.93 6.28 8.04
N GLU A 13 40.28 5.53 9.09
CA GLU A 13 39.98 4.10 9.16
C GLU A 13 38.48 3.85 9.20
N TYR A 14 37.73 4.64 9.96
CA TYR A 14 36.28 4.54 10.00
C TYR A 14 35.64 4.80 8.63
N ARG A 15 36.09 5.84 7.89
CA ARG A 15 35.64 6.07 6.50
C ARG A 15 35.86 4.84 5.63
N ASN A 16 37.08 4.31 5.64
CA ASN A 16 37.47 3.19 4.79
C ASN A 16 36.67 1.94 5.14
N VAL A 17 36.49 1.63 6.42
CA VAL A 17 35.68 0.48 6.88
C VAL A 17 34.23 0.62 6.43
N ILE A 18 33.63 1.81 6.55
CA ILE A 18 32.24 2.02 6.12
C ILE A 18 32.09 1.89 4.60
N ARG A 19 33.02 2.43 3.83
CA ARG A 19 33.05 2.25 2.37
C ARG A 19 33.22 0.79 2.00
N ASP A 20 34.15 0.08 2.63
CA ASP A 20 34.47 -1.29 2.24
C ASP A 20 33.39 -2.30 2.70
N LEU A 21 32.66 -2.01 3.79
CA LEU A 21 31.57 -2.88 4.28
C LEU A 21 30.20 -2.60 3.66
N PHE A 22 29.89 -1.32 3.39
CA PHE A 22 28.55 -0.89 2.98
C PHE A 22 28.50 -0.18 1.62
N ASP A 23 29.64 0.01 0.96
CA ASP A 23 29.77 0.79 -0.29
C ASP A 23 29.24 2.24 -0.15
N LEU A 24 29.35 2.80 1.07
CA LEU A 24 28.91 4.15 1.39
C LEU A 24 30.10 5.10 1.54
N ASP A 25 30.13 6.17 0.74
CA ASP A 25 31.03 7.29 0.98
C ASP A 25 30.37 8.32 1.93
N VAL A 26 30.91 8.44 3.14
CA VAL A 26 30.34 9.24 4.22
C VAL A 26 31.31 10.34 4.67
N ASN A 27 30.83 11.57 4.82
CA ASN A 27 31.67 12.63 5.41
C ASN A 27 31.84 12.43 6.92
N VAL A 28 32.97 11.84 7.31
CA VAL A 28 33.24 11.47 8.71
C VAL A 28 33.64 12.67 9.57
N GLU A 29 34.07 13.78 8.97
CA GLU A 29 34.46 15.00 9.68
C GLU A 29 33.31 15.61 10.48
N ASP A 30 32.09 15.45 9.99
CA ASP A 30 30.84 15.90 10.62
C ASP A 30 30.32 14.92 11.69
N LEU A 31 30.83 13.68 11.70
CA LEU A 31 30.29 12.58 12.50
C LEU A 31 31.11 12.27 13.74
N LEU A 32 32.43 12.33 13.61
CA LEU A 32 33.37 11.97 14.67
C LEU A 32 34.20 13.19 15.08
N PRO A 33 34.66 13.29 16.33
CA PRO A 33 35.60 14.35 16.74
C PRO A 33 36.95 14.20 16.03
N ALA A 34 37.75 15.26 16.00
CA ALA A 34 39.11 15.21 15.45
C ALA A 34 39.97 14.20 16.23
N ASP A 35 40.89 13.55 15.52
CA ASP A 35 41.84 12.64 16.15
C ASP A 35 43.01 13.41 16.76
N ASP A 36 43.51 12.92 17.90
CA ASP A 36 44.64 13.54 18.59
C ASP A 36 45.91 13.27 17.79
N THR A 37 46.50 14.34 17.22
CA THR A 37 47.77 14.24 16.52
C THR A 37 48.92 14.21 17.51
N SER A 38 49.75 13.16 17.45
CA SER A 38 51.00 13.08 18.22
C SER A 38 52.15 12.71 17.29
N TYR A 39 53.29 13.40 17.42
CA TYR A 39 54.47 13.23 16.54
C TYR A 39 54.19 13.30 15.01
N GLY A 40 53.12 13.98 14.59
CA GLY A 40 52.75 14.11 13.18
C GLY A 40 51.93 12.94 12.61
N PHE A 41 51.48 12.02 13.46
CA PHE A 41 50.61 10.91 13.08
C PHE A 41 49.33 10.92 13.92
N ASP A 42 48.21 10.54 13.32
CA ASP A 42 46.86 10.47 13.89
C ASP A 42 46.46 9.04 14.29
N ASN A 43 47.33 8.05 14.10
CA ASN A 43 47.10 6.61 14.33
C ASN A 43 47.90 6.03 15.52
N ILE A 44 48.45 6.86 16.39
CA ILE A 44 49.29 6.36 17.50
C ILE A 44 48.41 5.75 18.59
N ALA A 45 48.37 4.41 18.64
CA ALA A 45 47.58 3.60 19.58
C ALA A 45 47.77 3.94 21.07
N GLY A 46 48.84 4.65 21.46
CA GLY A 46 49.10 5.09 22.83
C GLY A 46 48.40 6.38 23.26
N VAL A 47 47.75 7.11 22.34
CA VAL A 47 47.12 8.42 22.61
C VAL A 47 45.60 8.39 22.42
N LEU A 48 45.08 7.45 21.62
CA LEU A 48 43.64 7.27 21.38
C LEU A 48 42.95 6.52 22.54
N GLY A 49 42.82 7.19 23.69
CA GLY A 49 41.98 6.73 24.79
C GLY A 49 40.49 6.82 24.42
N VAL A 50 39.72 5.78 24.74
CA VAL A 50 38.26 5.80 24.55
C VAL A 50 37.64 6.67 25.66
N SER A 51 37.31 7.92 25.35
CA SER A 51 36.50 8.75 26.26
C SER A 51 35.01 8.42 26.09
N PRO A 52 34.18 8.54 27.16
CA PRO A 52 32.73 8.33 27.06
C PRO A 52 32.08 9.15 25.94
N THR A 53 32.50 10.39 25.77
CA THR A 53 32.03 11.30 24.70
C THR A 53 32.36 10.79 23.29
N SER A 54 33.51 10.11 23.13
CA SER A 54 33.88 9.50 21.86
C SER A 54 32.98 8.31 21.54
N MET A 55 32.67 7.48 22.54
CA MET A 55 31.77 6.33 22.39
C MET A 55 30.37 6.77 21.94
N ASP A 56 29.82 7.81 22.57
CA ASP A 56 28.51 8.38 22.19
C ASP A 56 28.49 8.89 20.75
N ARG A 57 29.59 9.52 20.29
CA ARG A 57 29.73 9.97 18.89
C ARG A 57 29.81 8.80 17.92
N TYR A 58 30.53 7.74 18.28
CA TYR A 58 30.57 6.51 17.49
C TYR A 58 29.20 5.84 17.37
N LEU A 59 28.43 5.78 18.47
CA LEU A 59 27.07 5.24 18.47
C LEU A 59 26.11 6.11 17.64
N ALA A 60 26.25 7.43 17.71
CA ALA A 60 25.46 8.35 16.89
C ALA A 60 25.79 8.23 15.40
N ALA A 61 27.07 8.15 15.04
CA ALA A 61 27.54 7.92 13.68
C ALA A 61 27.05 6.57 13.14
N ALA A 62 27.20 5.49 13.93
CA ALA A 62 26.71 4.16 13.58
C ALA A 62 25.20 4.17 13.32
N ARG A 63 24.39 4.83 14.16
CA ARG A 63 22.93 4.95 13.94
C ARG A 63 22.60 5.64 12.61
N LYS A 64 23.33 6.72 12.27
CA LYS A 64 23.11 7.45 11.01
C LYS A 64 23.49 6.57 9.81
N ILE A 65 24.62 5.86 9.89
CA ILE A 65 25.11 5.01 8.81
C ILE A 65 24.24 3.77 8.64
N SER A 66 23.77 3.14 9.73
CA SER A 66 22.83 2.01 9.64
C SER A 66 21.54 2.40 8.91
N ARG A 67 21.03 3.62 9.10
CA ARG A 67 19.85 4.10 8.36
C ARG A 67 20.10 4.31 6.86
N LEU A 68 21.33 4.66 6.47
CA LEU A 68 21.74 4.79 5.07
C LEU A 68 21.95 3.41 4.44
N ALA A 69 22.64 2.51 5.14
CA ALA A 69 23.05 1.21 4.64
C ALA A 69 21.89 0.21 4.51
N VAL A 70 20.91 0.26 5.43
CA VAL A 70 19.78 -0.70 5.42
C VAL A 70 18.73 -0.34 4.36
N ALA A 71 18.79 0.87 3.78
CA ALA A 71 17.66 1.54 3.15
C ALA A 71 16.45 1.63 4.12
N SER A 72 15.47 2.50 3.88
CA SER A 72 14.16 2.20 4.48
C SER A 72 13.73 0.89 3.83
N PRO A 73 13.37 -0.17 4.59
CA PRO A 73 12.78 -1.34 3.97
C PRO A 73 11.64 -0.80 3.11
N VAL A 74 11.69 -1.03 1.79
CA VAL A 74 10.48 -0.87 0.97
C VAL A 74 9.43 -1.66 1.74
N PRO A 75 8.36 -1.02 2.26
CA PRO A 75 7.40 -1.72 3.08
C PRO A 75 6.98 -2.93 2.27
N SER A 76 7.22 -4.13 2.81
CA SER A 76 6.82 -5.34 2.08
C SER A 76 5.33 -5.18 1.80
N PRO A 77 4.87 -5.36 0.53
CA PRO A 77 3.50 -5.07 0.17
C PRO A 77 2.56 -5.74 1.17
N THR A 78 1.82 -4.92 1.92
CA THR A 78 0.86 -5.41 2.90
C THR A 78 -0.51 -5.34 2.25
N ALA A 79 -1.31 -6.39 2.42
CA ALA A 79 -2.68 -6.44 1.93
C ALA A 79 -3.64 -6.25 3.11
N GLU A 80 -4.52 -5.26 3.01
CA GLU A 80 -5.61 -5.04 3.97
C GLU A 80 -6.95 -5.28 3.28
N THR A 81 -7.75 -6.20 3.82
CA THR A 81 -9.05 -6.57 3.25
C THR A 81 -10.19 -6.01 4.10
N PHE A 82 -11.03 -5.20 3.46
CA PHE A 82 -12.26 -4.63 3.98
C PHE A 82 -13.44 -5.49 3.53
N ARG A 83 -13.88 -6.40 4.42
CA ARG A 83 -15.09 -7.19 4.19
C ARG A 83 -16.34 -6.38 4.50
N ILE A 84 -17.30 -6.40 3.59
CA ILE A 84 -18.56 -5.70 3.76
C ILE A 84 -19.54 -6.59 4.52
N ALA A 85 -20.23 -6.03 5.50
CA ALA A 85 -21.20 -6.76 6.28
C ALA A 85 -22.29 -7.35 5.37
N SER A 86 -22.54 -8.66 5.48
CA SER A 86 -23.48 -9.36 4.62
C SER A 86 -24.93 -8.88 4.81
N ASP A 87 -25.25 -8.30 5.96
CA ASP A 87 -26.54 -7.71 6.25
C ASP A 87 -26.64 -6.22 5.89
N LEU A 88 -25.61 -5.64 5.24
CA LEU A 88 -25.68 -4.28 4.69
C LEU A 88 -26.42 -4.29 3.34
N GLY A 89 -27.50 -3.51 3.26
CA GLY A 89 -28.22 -3.26 2.01
C GLY A 89 -27.35 -2.53 0.98
N GLN A 90 -27.22 -3.10 -0.22
CA GLN A 90 -26.46 -2.54 -1.34
C GLN A 90 -27.34 -2.28 -2.59
N ASP A 91 -28.63 -2.08 -2.37
CA ASP A 91 -29.63 -1.73 -3.37
C ASP A 91 -29.65 -0.22 -3.69
N ARG A 92 -29.18 0.62 -2.76
CA ARG A 92 -29.20 2.08 -2.85
C ARG A 92 -27.80 2.67 -2.80
N ARG A 93 -27.68 3.93 -3.25
CA ARG A 93 -26.43 4.68 -3.15
C ARG A 93 -26.03 4.85 -1.68
N MET A 94 -24.78 4.52 -1.37
CA MET A 94 -24.18 4.87 -0.08
C MET A 94 -23.77 6.35 -0.06
N GLU A 95 -23.73 6.94 1.14
CA GLU A 95 -23.16 8.27 1.32
C GLU A 95 -21.67 8.28 0.94
N GLY A 96 -21.20 9.37 0.31
CA GLY A 96 -19.82 9.49 -0.17
C GLY A 96 -19.55 8.89 -1.56
N LEU A 97 -20.47 8.10 -2.13
CA LEU A 97 -20.33 7.56 -3.50
C LEU A 97 -20.92 8.49 -4.57
N PRO A 98 -20.40 8.45 -5.81
CA PRO A 98 -20.88 9.28 -6.92
C PRO A 98 -22.39 9.13 -7.19
N PHE A 99 -23.02 10.20 -7.67
CA PHE A 99 -24.41 10.14 -8.12
C PHE A 99 -24.58 9.17 -9.28
N GLY A 100 -25.70 8.45 -9.30
CA GLY A 100 -25.95 7.43 -10.32
C GLY A 100 -25.36 6.05 -9.99
N THR A 101 -24.68 5.90 -8.85
CA THR A 101 -24.25 4.59 -8.33
C THR A 101 -25.30 3.97 -7.41
N ARG A 102 -25.12 2.68 -7.12
CA ARG A 102 -25.85 1.89 -6.12
C ARG A 102 -24.92 0.92 -5.40
N GLY A 103 -25.32 0.55 -4.19
CA GLY A 103 -24.56 -0.34 -3.33
C GLY A 103 -23.17 0.19 -3.06
N GLY A 104 -22.23 -0.74 -2.94
CA GLY A 104 -20.82 -0.42 -2.80
C GLY A 104 -20.40 -0.11 -1.38
N VAL A 105 -19.23 0.50 -1.27
CA VAL A 105 -18.58 0.92 -0.03
C VAL A 105 -17.67 2.11 -0.28
N VAL A 106 -17.50 2.96 0.75
CA VAL A 106 -16.38 3.90 0.84
C VAL A 106 -15.41 3.41 1.91
N VAL A 107 -14.16 3.17 1.52
CA VAL A 107 -13.06 2.80 2.41
C VAL A 107 -12.18 4.02 2.60
N GLU A 108 -12.01 4.45 3.85
CA GLU A 108 -11.01 5.46 4.20
C GLU A 108 -9.69 4.75 4.48
N TYR A 109 -8.65 5.07 3.72
CA TYR A 109 -7.35 4.41 3.83
C TYR A 109 -6.23 5.45 3.89
N ASN A 110 -5.25 5.22 4.76
CA ASN A 110 -4.07 6.07 4.84
C ASN A 110 -2.91 5.40 4.10
N PHE A 111 -2.61 5.89 2.90
CA PHE A 111 -1.53 5.41 2.08
C PHE A 111 -0.17 5.82 2.68
N PRO A 112 0.71 4.86 3.01
CA PRO A 112 1.95 5.17 3.73
C PRO A 112 2.99 5.94 2.91
N GLU A 113 3.01 5.78 1.59
CA GLU A 113 3.96 6.45 0.69
C GLU A 113 3.39 6.64 -0.72
N ASP A 114 4.02 7.51 -1.51
CA ASP A 114 3.71 7.68 -2.94
C ASP A 114 4.16 6.42 -3.69
N ALA A 115 3.21 5.60 -4.14
CA ALA A 115 3.52 4.30 -4.75
C ALA A 115 2.38 3.77 -5.63
N GLU A 116 2.65 2.66 -6.32
CA GLU A 116 1.61 1.88 -6.98
C GLU A 116 0.91 0.96 -5.98
N TYR A 117 -0.40 0.94 -6.01
CA TYR A 117 -1.25 0.09 -5.17
C TYR A 117 -2.13 -0.80 -6.03
N LEU A 118 -2.38 -2.00 -5.55
CA LEU A 118 -3.35 -2.93 -6.10
C LEU A 118 -4.64 -2.82 -5.30
N ILE A 119 -5.71 -2.36 -5.93
CA ILE A 119 -7.07 -2.45 -5.41
C ILE A 119 -7.70 -3.71 -6.01
N GLU A 120 -8.00 -4.68 -5.17
CA GLU A 120 -8.76 -5.86 -5.54
C GLU A 120 -10.21 -5.72 -5.04
N VAL A 121 -11.17 -5.87 -5.94
CA VAL A 121 -12.60 -5.85 -5.60
C VAL A 121 -13.19 -7.22 -5.84
N LEU A 122 -13.79 -7.81 -4.82
CA LEU A 122 -14.56 -9.04 -4.95
C LEU A 122 -16.06 -8.73 -5.01
N PRO A 123 -16.69 -8.87 -6.19
CA PRO A 123 -18.14 -8.78 -6.32
C PRO A 123 -18.80 -10.13 -6.05
N ASP A 124 -20.07 -10.12 -5.64
CA ASP A 124 -20.87 -11.32 -5.45
C ASP A 124 -22.36 -11.04 -5.80
N GLY A 125 -23.19 -12.08 -5.80
CA GLY A 125 -24.60 -12.04 -6.16
C GLY A 125 -24.86 -12.50 -7.61
N PRO A 126 -26.02 -12.11 -8.21
CA PRO A 126 -26.52 -12.68 -9.46
C PRO A 126 -25.82 -12.14 -10.73
N LEU A 127 -24.48 -12.20 -10.79
CA LEU A 127 -23.65 -11.70 -11.89
C LEU A 127 -23.76 -12.52 -13.19
N ARG A 128 -24.35 -13.72 -13.15
CA ARG A 128 -24.52 -14.57 -14.35
C ARG A 128 -25.72 -14.20 -15.22
N VAL A 129 -26.55 -13.26 -14.77
CA VAL A 129 -27.79 -12.88 -15.45
C VAL A 129 -27.52 -11.87 -16.55
N GLU A 130 -26.76 -10.82 -16.24
CA GLU A 130 -26.45 -9.70 -17.14
C GLU A 130 -25.12 -9.03 -16.72
N ALA A 131 -24.57 -8.20 -17.61
CA ALA A 131 -23.38 -7.39 -17.33
C ALA A 131 -23.73 -6.17 -16.46
N HIS A 132 -22.83 -5.77 -15.58
CA HIS A 132 -22.96 -4.61 -14.71
C HIS A 132 -21.67 -3.78 -14.77
N GLU A 133 -21.82 -2.47 -14.65
CA GLU A 133 -20.66 -1.58 -14.55
C GLU A 133 -20.30 -1.37 -13.09
N LEU A 134 -19.06 -1.69 -12.72
CA LEU A 134 -18.46 -1.43 -11.41
C LEU A 134 -17.47 -0.27 -11.54
N GLU A 135 -17.72 0.80 -10.80
CA GLU A 135 -16.90 1.99 -10.72
C GLU A 135 -15.99 1.92 -9.49
N VAL A 136 -14.71 2.25 -9.68
CA VAL A 136 -13.75 2.51 -8.60
C VAL A 136 -13.37 3.99 -8.66
N THR A 137 -13.38 4.63 -7.51
CA THR A 137 -13.09 6.06 -7.35
C THR A 137 -12.07 6.29 -6.24
N ILE A 138 -11.27 7.34 -6.39
CA ILE A 138 -10.41 7.88 -5.32
C ILE A 138 -10.81 9.33 -5.11
N ASP A 139 -11.13 9.70 -3.87
CA ASP A 139 -11.58 11.03 -3.48
C ASP A 139 -12.76 11.57 -4.31
N GLY A 140 -13.60 10.64 -4.80
CA GLY A 140 -14.77 10.93 -5.62
C GLY A 140 -14.50 11.07 -7.12
N GLU A 141 -13.24 11.01 -7.56
CA GLU A 141 -12.87 10.95 -8.97
C GLU A 141 -12.81 9.50 -9.45
N ARG A 142 -13.42 9.21 -10.61
CA ARG A 142 -13.41 7.87 -11.21
C ARG A 142 -12.03 7.54 -11.73
N VAL A 143 -11.44 6.49 -11.16
CA VAL A 143 -10.14 5.96 -11.61
C VAL A 143 -10.31 4.76 -12.55
N GLU A 144 -11.36 3.97 -12.38
CA GLU A 144 -11.61 2.79 -13.21
C GLU A 144 -13.12 2.51 -13.37
N LEU A 145 -13.51 1.96 -14.52
CA LEU A 145 -14.86 1.47 -14.80
C LEU A 145 -14.79 0.09 -15.47
N LEU A 146 -15.26 -0.93 -14.75
CA LEU A 146 -15.17 -2.33 -15.17
C LEU A 146 -16.55 -2.87 -15.55
N THR A 147 -16.59 -3.74 -16.56
CA THR A 147 -17.79 -4.52 -16.87
C THR A 147 -17.68 -5.92 -16.23
N ILE A 148 -18.59 -6.24 -15.32
CA ILE A 148 -18.61 -7.49 -14.55
C ILE A 148 -19.90 -8.26 -14.84
N GLY A 149 -19.83 -9.59 -14.88
CA GLY A 149 -20.97 -10.45 -15.12
C GLY A 149 -21.13 -10.84 -16.59
N LYS A 150 -22.37 -11.04 -17.03
CA LYS A 150 -22.66 -11.55 -18.39
C LYS A 150 -22.59 -10.51 -19.48
N SER A 151 -21.41 -10.39 -20.10
CA SER A 151 -21.25 -9.61 -21.32
C SER A 151 -21.61 -10.46 -22.56
N PRO A 152 -22.33 -9.89 -23.55
CA PRO A 152 -22.55 -10.52 -24.86
C PRO A 152 -21.24 -10.86 -25.59
N GLU A 153 -20.15 -10.16 -25.26
CA GLU A 153 -18.83 -10.31 -25.89
C GLU A 153 -18.04 -11.52 -25.33
N ASP A 154 -18.46 -12.08 -24.20
CA ASP A 154 -17.77 -13.20 -23.51
C ASP A 154 -18.08 -14.57 -24.12
N SER A 155 -18.83 -14.63 -25.23
CA SER A 155 -19.08 -15.88 -25.95
C SER A 155 -17.89 -16.21 -26.83
N ASP A 156 -17.21 -17.34 -26.57
CA ASP A 156 -16.19 -17.85 -27.49
C ASP A 156 -16.82 -18.30 -28.83
N ALA A 157 -15.97 -18.58 -29.83
CA ALA A 157 -16.42 -19.05 -31.15
C ALA A 157 -17.20 -20.39 -31.12
N ARG A 158 -17.25 -21.07 -29.96
CA ARG A 158 -17.98 -22.32 -29.72
C ARG A 158 -19.25 -22.10 -28.88
N GLY A 159 -19.59 -20.86 -28.55
CA GLY A 159 -20.74 -20.50 -27.72
C GLY A 159 -20.56 -20.80 -26.23
N LEU A 160 -19.35 -21.10 -25.78
CA LEU A 160 -19.02 -21.24 -24.37
C LEU A 160 -18.84 -19.85 -23.75
N TYR A 161 -19.55 -19.62 -22.65
CA TYR A 161 -19.61 -18.33 -21.96
C TYR A 161 -18.86 -18.41 -20.63
N THR A 162 -17.86 -17.54 -20.44
CA THR A 162 -17.05 -17.46 -19.21
C THR A 162 -17.20 -16.06 -18.61
N PRO A 163 -18.13 -15.86 -17.64
CA PRO A 163 -18.33 -14.56 -17.02
C PRO A 163 -17.06 -14.01 -16.35
N THR A 164 -16.85 -12.71 -16.42
CA THR A 164 -15.98 -12.00 -15.48
C THR A 164 -16.70 -11.83 -14.14
N ILE A 165 -16.55 -12.80 -13.24
CA ILE A 165 -17.25 -12.86 -11.94
C ILE A 165 -16.33 -12.92 -10.72
N GLY A 166 -15.03 -13.07 -10.95
CA GLY A 166 -14.04 -13.18 -9.89
C GLY A 166 -13.61 -11.82 -9.33
N ALA A 167 -12.60 -11.85 -8.46
CA ALA A 167 -11.91 -10.66 -8.02
C ALA A 167 -11.39 -9.84 -9.21
N GLN A 168 -11.57 -8.52 -9.12
CA GLN A 168 -11.10 -7.56 -10.10
C GLN A 168 -9.90 -6.83 -9.53
N GLU A 169 -8.77 -6.89 -10.23
CA GLU A 169 -7.50 -6.32 -9.82
C GLU A 169 -7.22 -5.02 -10.60
N ILE A 170 -7.07 -3.90 -9.89
CA ILE A 170 -6.78 -2.59 -10.47
C ILE A 170 -5.47 -2.07 -9.87
N ARG A 171 -4.46 -1.82 -10.73
CA ARG A 171 -3.19 -1.20 -10.33
C ARG A 171 -3.22 0.30 -10.61
N ILE A 172 -2.93 1.10 -9.58
CA ILE A 172 -3.02 2.55 -9.65
C ILE A 172 -1.93 3.25 -8.82
N PRO A 173 -1.35 4.36 -9.30
CA PRO A 173 -0.52 5.23 -8.48
C PRO A 173 -1.40 6.02 -7.51
N VAL A 174 -1.01 6.05 -6.24
CA VAL A 174 -1.68 6.85 -5.20
C VAL A 174 -0.64 7.61 -4.39
N GLN A 175 -0.96 8.86 -4.05
CA GLN A 175 -0.12 9.67 -3.19
C GLN A 175 -0.23 9.23 -1.73
N ALA A 176 0.79 9.52 -0.94
CA ALA A 176 0.82 9.29 0.48
C ALA A 176 -0.23 10.16 1.20
N GLY A 177 -0.85 9.58 2.22
CA GLY A 177 -1.81 10.27 3.08
C GLY A 177 -3.21 9.67 3.03
N PRO A 178 -4.18 10.36 3.68
CA PRO A 178 -5.55 9.88 3.78
C PRO A 178 -6.30 10.09 2.46
N HIS A 179 -6.84 9.01 1.91
CA HIS A 179 -7.66 9.02 0.70
C HIS A 179 -8.93 8.18 0.92
N LYS A 180 -9.97 8.48 0.15
CA LYS A 180 -11.25 7.75 0.16
C LYS A 180 -11.40 6.92 -1.10
N ILE A 181 -11.51 5.61 -0.95
CA ILE A 181 -11.70 4.69 -2.05
C ILE A 181 -13.18 4.32 -2.11
N GLY A 182 -13.87 4.75 -3.15
CA GLY A 182 -15.26 4.40 -3.39
C GLY A 182 -15.36 3.28 -4.42
N VAL A 183 -16.04 2.19 -4.09
CA VAL A 183 -16.32 1.09 -5.02
C VAL A 183 -17.82 0.90 -5.09
N ALA A 184 -18.41 0.97 -6.28
CA ALA A 184 -19.87 0.93 -6.43
C ALA A 184 -20.31 0.40 -7.80
N PHE A 185 -21.53 -0.14 -7.88
CA PHE A 185 -22.12 -0.46 -9.18
C PHE A 185 -22.86 0.75 -9.74
N LEU A 186 -22.80 0.97 -11.06
CA LEU A 186 -23.67 1.95 -11.70
C LEU A 186 -25.13 1.49 -11.66
N ARG A 187 -26.01 2.43 -11.34
CA ARG A 187 -27.45 2.19 -11.25
C ARG A 187 -28.04 2.20 -12.66
N LYS A 188 -28.45 1.04 -13.15
CA LYS A 188 -29.14 0.88 -14.45
C LYS A 188 -30.53 1.53 -14.51
N THR A 189 -31.28 1.43 -13.42
CA THR A 189 -32.66 1.93 -13.36
C THR A 189 -32.98 2.48 -11.97
N SER A 190 -33.88 3.47 -11.92
CA SER A 190 -34.43 3.99 -10.66
C SER A 190 -35.74 3.30 -10.27
N ALA A 191 -36.21 2.34 -11.07
CA ALA A 191 -37.38 1.54 -10.75
C ALA A 191 -37.04 0.56 -9.62
N GLU A 192 -37.84 0.58 -8.56
CA GLU A 192 -37.80 -0.46 -7.53
C GLU A 192 -38.39 -1.76 -8.12
N PRO A 193 -37.84 -2.94 -7.78
CA PRO A 193 -38.36 -4.20 -8.26
C PRO A 193 -39.80 -4.37 -7.80
N GLU A 194 -40.69 -4.72 -8.72
CA GLU A 194 -42.07 -5.04 -8.39
C GLU A 194 -42.10 -6.38 -7.65
N GLY A 195 -42.57 -6.37 -6.41
CA GLY A 195 -42.61 -7.55 -5.57
C GLY A 195 -43.60 -7.38 -4.42
N LEU A 196 -44.12 -8.51 -3.92
CA LEU A 196 -45.04 -8.53 -2.78
C LEU A 196 -44.36 -8.11 -1.45
N ARG A 197 -43.02 -8.04 -1.43
CA ARG A 197 -42.21 -7.73 -0.25
C ARG A 197 -41.35 -6.50 -0.51
N LYS A 198 -41.28 -5.61 0.48
CA LYS A 198 -40.30 -4.51 0.49
C LYS A 198 -38.89 -5.08 0.63
N LEU A 199 -37.90 -4.36 0.11
CA LEU A 199 -36.49 -4.68 0.30
C LEU A 199 -36.16 -4.73 1.79
N TYR A 200 -35.44 -5.79 2.18
CA TYR A 200 -35.04 -5.98 3.56
C TYR A 200 -33.91 -5.01 3.90
N LEU A 201 -34.04 -4.34 5.05
CA LEU A 201 -32.94 -3.53 5.61
C LEU A 201 -31.72 -4.39 5.99
N ARG A 202 -31.95 -5.69 6.23
CA ARG A 202 -30.93 -6.71 6.44
C ARG A 202 -31.11 -7.80 5.38
N PRO A 203 -30.39 -7.73 4.25
CA PRO A 203 -30.67 -8.59 3.10
C PRO A 203 -30.29 -10.05 3.35
N PHE A 204 -29.31 -10.28 4.21
CA PHE A 204 -28.85 -11.60 4.63
C PHE A 204 -29.31 -11.90 6.06
N THR A 205 -30.11 -12.96 6.22
CA THR A 205 -30.66 -13.36 7.52
C THR A 205 -30.00 -14.60 8.13
N GLY A 206 -28.92 -15.10 7.52
CA GLY A 206 -28.14 -16.27 7.96
C GLY A 206 -28.42 -17.54 7.16
N GLU A 207 -27.46 -18.47 7.15
CA GLU A 207 -27.64 -19.80 6.54
C GLU A 207 -28.81 -20.54 7.21
N GLY A 208 -29.86 -20.83 6.43
CA GLY A 208 -31.05 -21.56 6.88
C GLY A 208 -32.24 -20.71 7.33
N SER A 209 -32.13 -19.38 7.39
CA SER A 209 -33.19 -18.48 7.93
C SER A 209 -33.76 -17.47 6.93
N GLY A 210 -33.68 -17.76 5.63
CA GLY A 210 -34.27 -16.92 4.56
C GLY A 210 -33.35 -16.67 3.36
N GLY A 211 -32.06 -17.01 3.46
CA GLY A 211 -31.09 -16.85 2.38
C GLY A 211 -30.69 -15.38 2.14
N ASP A 212 -30.03 -15.13 1.02
CA ASP A 212 -29.75 -13.78 0.55
C ASP A 212 -30.94 -13.26 -0.28
N SER A 213 -31.52 -12.15 0.14
CA SER A 213 -32.64 -11.51 -0.55
C SER A 213 -32.22 -10.46 -1.59
N ARG A 214 -30.91 -10.25 -1.81
CA ARG A 214 -30.40 -9.34 -2.83
C ARG A 214 -30.64 -9.92 -4.22
N TYR A 215 -31.23 -9.10 -5.08
CA TYR A 215 -31.53 -9.43 -6.47
C TYR A 215 -30.57 -8.76 -7.46
N GLN A 216 -29.67 -7.89 -6.97
CA GLN A 216 -28.62 -7.27 -7.76
C GLN A 216 -27.24 -7.62 -7.17
N PRO A 217 -26.18 -7.65 -8.00
CA PRO A 217 -24.82 -7.85 -7.50
C PRO A 217 -24.38 -6.77 -6.51
N TYR A 218 -23.50 -7.13 -5.61
CA TYR A 218 -23.00 -6.30 -4.53
C TYR A 218 -21.49 -6.47 -4.35
N VAL A 219 -20.85 -5.55 -3.63
CA VAL A 219 -19.43 -5.65 -3.28
C VAL A 219 -19.32 -6.49 -2.02
N GLU A 220 -18.61 -7.62 -2.09
CA GLU A 220 -18.36 -8.50 -0.94
C GLU A 220 -17.16 -7.99 -0.13
N SER A 221 -16.06 -7.66 -0.80
CA SER A 221 -14.87 -7.10 -0.15
C SER A 221 -14.05 -6.24 -1.09
N VAL A 222 -13.26 -5.36 -0.49
CA VAL A 222 -12.21 -4.58 -1.16
C VAL A 222 -10.90 -4.87 -0.45
N THR A 223 -9.85 -5.26 -1.17
CA THR A 223 -8.50 -5.42 -0.65
C THR A 223 -7.60 -4.35 -1.23
N ILE A 224 -6.79 -3.70 -0.39
CA ILE A 224 -5.77 -2.73 -0.81
C ILE A 224 -4.42 -3.36 -0.51
N ALA A 225 -3.59 -3.57 -1.53
CA ALA A 225 -2.27 -4.14 -1.40
C ALA A 225 -1.19 -3.19 -1.94
N GLY A 226 -0.10 -3.05 -1.18
CA GLY A 226 1.02 -2.19 -1.52
C GLY A 226 1.74 -1.71 -0.25
N PRO A 227 2.65 -0.74 -0.35
CA PRO A 227 3.12 -0.09 -1.59
C PRO A 227 3.90 -1.07 -2.49
N TYR A 228 3.68 -1.00 -3.80
CA TYR A 228 4.53 -1.63 -4.81
C TYR A 228 5.45 -0.58 -5.45
N GLU A 229 6.66 -0.99 -5.87
CA GLU A 229 7.60 -0.09 -6.54
C GLU A 229 6.91 0.60 -7.73
N SER A 230 6.94 1.94 -7.75
CA SER A 230 6.57 2.73 -8.92
C SER A 230 7.33 2.20 -10.12
N SER A 231 6.67 1.93 -11.24
CA SER A 231 7.37 1.72 -12.50
C SER A 231 8.13 3.01 -12.87
N GLY A 232 9.37 3.13 -12.43
CA GLY A 232 10.27 4.25 -12.70
C GLY A 232 10.21 5.35 -11.65
N SER A 233 11.25 5.39 -10.81
CA SER A 233 11.81 6.58 -10.17
C SER A 233 10.84 7.48 -9.40
N ARG A 234 10.96 7.48 -8.06
CA ARG A 234 10.54 8.60 -7.20
C ARG A 234 10.86 9.93 -7.90
N PRO A 235 9.92 10.87 -8.08
CA PRO A 235 10.28 12.21 -8.55
C PRO A 235 11.27 12.77 -7.53
N ALA A 236 12.54 12.81 -7.92
CA ALA A 236 13.54 13.57 -7.21
C ALA A 236 13.07 15.02 -7.32
N ASN A 237 12.42 15.52 -6.27
CA ASN A 237 12.31 16.95 -6.06
C ASN A 237 13.73 17.44 -5.78
N ASP A 238 14.50 17.67 -6.84
CA ASP A 238 15.65 18.57 -6.82
C ASP A 238 15.10 19.92 -6.37
N THR A 239 15.31 20.19 -5.10
CA THR A 239 15.05 21.51 -4.51
C THR A 239 16.34 22.32 -4.71
N PRO A 240 16.24 23.58 -5.18
CA PRO A 240 17.36 24.38 -5.70
C PRO A 240 18.45 24.74 -4.69
#